data_AF-A0A841MJL6-F1
#
_entry.id   AF-A0A841MJL6-F1
#
_cell.length_a   1.000
_cell.length_b   1.000
_cell.length_c   1.000
_cell.angle_alpha   90.00
_cell.angle_beta   90.00
_cell.angle_gamma   90.00
#
_symmetry.space_group_name_H-M   'P 1'
#
loop_
_entity.id
_entity.type
_entity.pdbx_description
1 polymer ?
#
loop_
_entity_poly.entity_id
_entity_poly.type
_entity_poly.pdbx_seq_one_letter_code
_entity_poly.pdbx_strand_id
1 'polypeptide(L)'
;MKTTIFIFDLFLTSFQIFSQQLECACDNMEIAEENRYKCETQYFQNGSSLYWQWNCDSSWLTFENKEKVILKSCENETVYGCQRAGLEFLKEYNNYLLFQYKWITGCCASPDMVFISKETGKEIERISQEQFVWGDIDKDYLLYFSDSTYTSLILLDHLTDKKNKLEFAPNQIDNSVIENQVLRLTDLFENIEKNENLLTFDFRSDDGALTSKRIEMK
;
A
#
# COMPACT_ATOMS: atom_id res chain seq x y z
N MET A 1 -13.52 -64.44 56.07
CA MET A 1 -14.20 -63.14 55.88
C MET A 1 -13.12 -62.13 55.56
N LYS A 2 -12.85 -61.83 54.27
CA LYS A 2 -13.49 -60.76 53.48
C LYS A 2 -13.68 -59.49 54.32
N THR A 3 -12.78 -58.51 54.15
CA THR A 3 -13.15 -57.13 53.80
C THR A 3 -11.97 -56.46 53.08
N THR A 4 -12.18 -56.24 51.80
CA THR A 4 -11.41 -55.41 50.87
C THR A 4 -11.75 -53.95 51.11
N ILE A 5 -10.79 -53.02 51.20
CA ILE A 5 -10.96 -51.63 50.75
C ILE A 5 -9.64 -51.18 50.12
N PHE A 6 -9.67 -51.08 48.79
CA PHE A 6 -8.61 -50.57 47.93
C PHE A 6 -8.49 -49.05 48.11
N ILE A 7 -7.29 -48.60 48.47
CA ILE A 7 -6.95 -47.18 48.53
C ILE A 7 -6.70 -46.70 47.09
N PHE A 8 -7.62 -45.85 46.66
CA PHE A 8 -7.52 -44.73 45.72
C PHE A 8 -6.10 -44.36 45.22
N ASP A 9 -5.51 -45.18 44.34
CA ASP A 9 -4.45 -44.73 43.44
C ASP A 9 -5.09 -44.04 42.24
N LEU A 10 -5.29 -42.74 42.42
CA LEU A 10 -5.73 -41.79 41.42
C LEU A 10 -4.76 -41.89 40.24
N PHE A 11 -5.27 -42.43 39.14
CA PHE A 11 -4.70 -42.41 37.80
C PHE A 11 -4.24 -40.99 37.43
N LEU A 12 -3.01 -40.65 37.82
CA LEU A 12 -2.21 -39.55 37.28
C LEU A 12 -1.71 -39.96 35.89
N THR A 13 -2.63 -40.36 35.00
CA THR A 13 -2.33 -40.45 33.57
C THR A 13 -2.35 -39.03 33.03
N SER A 14 -1.18 -38.39 33.13
CA SER A 14 -0.54 -37.75 32.00
C SER A 14 -1.48 -37.04 31.03
N PHE A 15 -2.09 -35.94 31.46
CA PHE A 15 -2.29 -34.82 30.55
C PHE A 15 -0.91 -34.17 30.32
N GLN A 16 -0.04 -34.88 29.59
CA GLN A 16 1.00 -34.20 28.84
C GLN A 16 0.29 -33.56 27.65
N ILE A 17 -0.32 -32.40 27.91
CA ILE A 17 -0.60 -31.45 26.84
C ILE A 17 0.78 -31.00 26.38
N PHE A 18 1.39 -31.79 25.51
CA PHE A 18 2.37 -31.28 24.58
C PHE A 18 1.62 -30.25 23.74
N SER A 19 1.57 -29.02 24.22
CA SER A 19 1.54 -27.88 23.32
C SER A 19 2.85 -28.00 22.56
N GLN A 20 2.82 -28.75 21.45
CA GLN A 20 3.79 -28.57 20.41
C GLN A 20 3.53 -27.14 19.94
N GLN A 21 4.21 -26.17 20.54
CA GLN A 21 4.40 -24.88 19.92
C GLN A 21 5.08 -25.21 18.60
N LEU A 22 4.26 -25.27 17.54
CA LEU A 22 4.76 -25.29 16.18
C LEU A 22 5.70 -24.09 16.13
N GLU A 23 7.01 -24.32 15.96
CA GLU A 23 7.97 -23.24 15.86
C GLU A 23 7.71 -22.54 14.52
N CYS A 24 6.74 -21.64 14.52
CA CYS A 24 6.42 -20.75 13.41
C CYS A 24 7.48 -19.65 13.41
N ALA A 25 8.70 -19.98 12.99
CA ALA A 25 9.81 -19.05 12.74
C ALA A 25 10.01 -18.86 11.22
N CYS A 26 10.55 -17.72 10.76
CA CYS A 26 10.78 -17.50 9.32
C CYS A 26 11.85 -18.45 8.78
N ASP A 27 12.65 -19.03 9.68
CA ASP A 27 13.68 -20.02 9.37
C ASP A 27 13.11 -21.45 9.18
N ASN A 28 11.89 -21.73 9.64
CA ASN A 28 11.32 -23.10 9.70
C ASN A 28 10.36 -23.44 8.57
N MET A 29 10.07 -22.50 7.67
CA MET A 29 9.42 -22.85 6.41
C MET A 29 10.52 -23.34 5.45
N GLU A 30 10.24 -24.40 4.68
CA GLU A 30 10.92 -24.63 3.39
C GLU A 30 10.60 -23.46 2.47
N ILE A 31 11.18 -22.31 2.79
CA ILE A 31 11.05 -21.07 2.08
C ILE A 31 11.95 -21.23 0.87
N ALA A 32 11.35 -21.38 -0.32
CA ALA A 32 12.04 -21.09 -1.57
C ALA A 32 12.78 -19.75 -1.42
N GLU A 33 14.00 -19.62 -1.98
CA GLU A 33 14.90 -18.47 -1.77
C GLU A 33 14.19 -17.11 -1.88
N GLU A 34 13.13 -17.02 -2.71
CA GLU A 34 12.24 -15.88 -2.88
C GLU A 34 11.55 -15.36 -1.60
N ASN A 35 11.26 -16.18 -0.57
CA ASN A 35 10.59 -15.67 0.65
C ASN A 35 11.54 -15.28 1.78
N ARG A 36 12.84 -15.59 1.67
CA ARG A 36 13.82 -15.22 2.71
C ARG A 36 13.99 -13.70 2.80
N TYR A 37 14.05 -13.04 1.65
CA TYR A 37 14.13 -11.59 1.53
C TYR A 37 12.85 -10.86 1.98
N LYS A 38 11.71 -11.56 2.05
CA LYS A 38 10.40 -10.99 2.38
C LYS A 38 10.15 -10.84 3.88
N CYS A 39 11.03 -11.41 4.71
CA CYS A 39 11.02 -11.32 6.17
C CYS A 39 12.06 -10.32 6.70
N GLU A 40 12.82 -9.66 5.82
CA GLU A 40 13.85 -8.72 6.23
C GLU A 40 13.23 -7.42 6.75
N THR A 41 13.82 -6.90 7.83
CA THR A 41 13.49 -5.58 8.35
C THR A 41 14.08 -4.52 7.44
N GLN A 42 13.21 -3.66 6.91
CA GLN A 42 13.62 -2.46 6.21
C GLN A 42 13.83 -1.32 7.22
N TYR A 43 15.00 -0.70 7.17
CA TYR A 43 15.34 0.45 8.01
C TYR A 43 15.28 1.75 7.19
N PHE A 44 14.71 2.79 7.80
CA PHE A 44 14.49 4.09 7.18
C PHE A 44 15.44 5.15 7.73
N GLN A 45 15.57 6.27 7.01
CA GLN A 45 16.53 7.34 7.34
C GLN A 45 16.31 7.97 8.72
N ASN A 46 15.07 7.98 9.21
CA ASN A 46 14.73 8.50 10.54
C ASN A 46 14.90 7.47 11.67
N GLY A 47 15.48 6.30 11.38
CA GLY A 47 15.66 5.20 12.33
C GLY A 47 14.40 4.36 12.60
N SER A 48 13.29 4.66 11.92
CA SER A 48 12.12 3.76 11.93
C SER A 48 12.37 2.51 11.10
N SER A 49 11.52 1.50 11.27
CA SER A 49 11.63 0.23 10.55
C SER A 49 10.28 -0.31 10.11
N LEU A 50 10.28 -1.06 9.03
CA LEU A 50 9.14 -1.79 8.50
C LEU A 50 9.51 -3.26 8.40
N TYR A 51 8.71 -4.13 9.01
CA TYR A 51 8.98 -5.56 9.00
C TYR A 51 7.70 -6.38 9.12
N TRP A 52 7.76 -7.60 8.60
CA TRP A 52 6.71 -8.58 8.78
C TRP A 52 6.93 -9.36 10.07
N GLN A 53 5.83 -9.62 10.76
CA GLN A 53 5.76 -10.53 11.89
C GLN A 53 4.69 -11.58 11.61
N TRP A 54 4.79 -12.73 12.25
CA TRP A 54 3.76 -13.75 12.19
C TRP A 54 3.81 -14.63 13.44
N ASN A 55 2.73 -15.35 13.65
CA ASN A 55 2.64 -16.52 14.49
C ASN A 55 1.93 -17.63 13.69
N CYS A 56 1.55 -18.72 14.35
CA CYS A 56 0.91 -19.84 13.66
C CYS A 56 -0.52 -19.54 13.16
N ASP A 57 -1.11 -18.44 13.63
CA ASP A 57 -2.51 -18.09 13.37
C ASP A 57 -2.67 -16.81 12.54
N SER A 58 -1.60 -16.02 12.36
CA SER A 58 -1.68 -14.71 11.73
C SER A 58 -0.32 -14.18 11.29
N SER A 59 -0.34 -13.31 10.29
CA SER A 59 0.81 -12.50 9.88
C SER A 59 0.42 -11.04 9.77
N TRP A 60 1.35 -10.14 10.04
CA TRP A 60 1.08 -8.70 10.01
C TRP A 60 2.32 -7.88 9.65
N LEU A 61 2.07 -6.73 9.03
CA LEU A 61 3.08 -5.74 8.67
C LEU A 61 3.14 -4.69 9.78
N THR A 62 4.30 -4.56 10.40
CA THR A 62 4.55 -3.62 11.48
C THR A 62 5.44 -2.49 10.99
N PHE A 63 4.99 -1.26 11.22
CA PHE A 63 5.85 -0.09 11.22
C PHE A 63 6.22 0.26 12.67
N GLU A 64 7.52 0.33 12.95
CA GLU A 64 8.03 0.65 14.27
C GLU A 64 8.88 1.91 14.22
N ASN A 65 8.52 2.87 15.08
CA ASN A 65 9.37 4.01 15.39
C ASN A 65 9.59 4.07 16.92
N LYS A 66 9.18 5.15 17.59
CA LYS A 66 9.03 5.17 19.06
C LYS A 66 7.93 4.21 19.53
N GLU A 67 6.95 3.92 18.68
CA GLU A 67 5.83 3.02 18.94
C GLU A 67 5.71 1.99 17.81
N LYS A 68 5.05 0.86 18.10
CA LYS A 68 4.74 -0.18 17.12
C LYS A 68 3.32 0.00 16.60
N VAL A 69 3.18 0.11 15.28
CA VAL A 69 1.90 0.26 14.59
C VAL A 69 1.73 -0.89 13.60
N ILE A 70 0.65 -1.65 13.75
CA ILE A 70 0.27 -2.68 12.79
C ILE A 70 -0.43 -1.99 11.62
N LEU A 71 0.22 -1.99 10.46
CA LEU A 71 -0.33 -1.38 9.23
C LEU A 71 -1.32 -2.31 8.53
N LYS A 72 -1.15 -3.62 8.71
CA LYS A 72 -1.96 -4.64 8.06
C LYS A 72 -1.82 -5.97 8.79
N SER A 73 -2.90 -6.71 8.91
CA SER A 73 -2.93 -8.08 9.46
C SER A 73 -3.73 -9.01 8.57
N CYS A 74 -3.29 -10.26 8.47
CA CYS A 74 -3.99 -11.35 7.80
C CYS A 74 -4.10 -12.54 8.76
N GLU A 75 -5.33 -13.01 8.96
CA GLU A 75 -5.62 -14.18 9.80
C GLU A 75 -5.45 -15.46 8.97
N ASN A 76 -4.92 -16.50 9.60
CA ASN A 76 -4.67 -17.82 9.01
C ASN A 76 -3.82 -17.78 7.73
N GLU A 77 -3.00 -16.75 7.56
CA GLU A 77 -2.13 -16.58 6.40
C GLU A 77 -0.67 -16.45 6.80
N THR A 78 0.20 -17.07 6.00
CA THR A 78 1.65 -16.86 6.07
C THR A 78 2.02 -15.45 5.63
N VAL A 79 3.22 -14.97 5.95
CA VAL A 79 3.72 -13.68 5.45
C VAL A 79 3.61 -13.59 3.92
N TYR A 80 3.96 -14.66 3.21
CA TYR A 80 3.84 -14.69 1.75
C TYR A 80 2.40 -14.54 1.28
N GLY A 81 1.46 -15.27 1.89
CA GLY A 81 0.03 -15.16 1.57
C GLY A 81 -0.45 -13.74 1.80
N CYS A 82 -0.17 -13.20 2.98
CA CYS A 82 -0.59 -11.88 3.36
C CYS A 82 -0.05 -10.83 2.39
N GLN A 83 1.22 -10.86 2.01
CA GLN A 83 1.83 -9.90 1.09
C GLN A 83 1.19 -9.80 -0.30
N ARG A 84 0.36 -10.77 -0.73
CA ARG A 84 -0.23 -10.78 -2.08
C ARG A 84 -1.28 -9.70 -2.31
N ALA A 85 -1.83 -9.12 -1.24
CA ALA A 85 -2.89 -8.11 -1.29
C ALA A 85 -2.61 -6.96 -0.33
N GLY A 86 -3.34 -5.85 -0.43
CA GLY A 86 -3.23 -4.72 0.48
C GLY A 86 -1.92 -3.94 0.34
N LEU A 87 -1.38 -3.44 1.45
CA LEU A 87 -0.24 -2.53 1.44
C LEU A 87 1.06 -3.19 0.97
N GLU A 88 1.65 -2.61 -0.07
CA GLU A 88 3.02 -2.86 -0.51
C GLU A 88 3.82 -1.57 -0.44
N PHE A 89 4.96 -1.62 0.26
CA PHE A 89 5.86 -0.48 0.35
C PHE A 89 6.51 -0.19 -1.01
N LEU A 90 6.54 1.08 -1.40
CA LEU A 90 7.20 1.53 -2.63
C LEU A 90 8.48 2.29 -2.31
N LYS A 91 8.36 3.43 -1.62
CA LYS A 91 9.47 4.37 -1.48
C LYS A 91 9.38 5.19 -0.20
N GLU A 92 10.53 5.50 0.37
CA GLU A 92 10.65 6.42 1.50
C GLU A 92 10.81 7.85 0.98
N TYR A 93 10.03 8.77 1.54
CA TYR A 93 10.19 10.22 1.38
C TYR A 93 10.46 10.88 2.73
N ASN A 94 10.80 12.17 2.74
CA ASN A 94 11.21 12.88 3.95
C ASN A 94 10.20 12.77 5.10
N ASN A 95 8.90 12.86 4.79
CA ASN A 95 7.83 12.96 5.80
C ASN A 95 6.92 11.72 5.87
N TYR A 96 6.88 10.89 4.83
CA TYR A 96 6.03 9.70 4.77
C TYR A 96 6.71 8.55 4.02
N LEU A 97 6.14 7.37 4.22
CA LEU A 97 6.37 6.20 3.39
C LEU A 97 5.24 6.11 2.36
N LEU A 98 5.59 5.94 1.10
CA LEU A 98 4.64 5.70 0.04
C LEU A 98 4.39 4.20 -0.10
N PHE A 99 3.13 3.81 -0.05
CA PHE A 99 2.65 2.47 -0.30
C PHE A 99 1.71 2.48 -1.51
N GLN A 100 1.62 1.35 -2.20
CA GLN A 100 0.48 1.05 -3.05
C GLN A 100 -0.42 0.02 -2.37
N TYR A 101 -1.72 0.13 -2.58
CA TYR A 101 -2.68 -0.89 -2.14
C TYR A 101 -3.05 -1.81 -3.30
N LYS A 102 -2.67 -3.08 -3.19
CA LYS A 102 -2.99 -4.13 -4.16
C LYS A 102 -4.37 -4.72 -3.89
N TRP A 103 -5.32 -4.47 -4.78
CA TRP A 103 -6.60 -5.15 -4.78
C TRP A 103 -6.43 -6.57 -5.37
N ILE A 104 -7.11 -7.56 -4.78
CA ILE A 104 -7.08 -8.97 -5.25
C ILE A 104 -7.80 -9.12 -6.60
N THR A 105 -8.62 -8.14 -6.99
CA THR A 105 -9.50 -8.21 -8.16
C THR A 105 -8.83 -7.73 -9.44
N GLY A 106 -8.38 -8.70 -10.26
CA GLY A 106 -8.16 -8.54 -11.69
C GLY A 106 -6.90 -7.75 -12.09
N CYS A 107 -6.29 -8.14 -13.21
CA CYS A 107 -5.22 -7.34 -13.79
C CYS A 107 -5.73 -5.94 -14.12
N CYS A 108 -4.82 -4.99 -13.98
CA CYS A 108 -4.81 -3.76 -14.74
C CYS A 108 -5.71 -2.62 -14.22
N ALA A 109 -6.10 -2.63 -12.94
CA ALA A 109 -6.59 -1.41 -12.28
C ALA A 109 -5.40 -0.56 -11.77
N SER A 110 -5.55 0.77 -11.77
CA SER A 110 -4.62 1.64 -11.06
C SER A 110 -4.63 1.30 -9.56
N PRO A 111 -3.50 1.36 -8.85
CA PRO A 111 -3.52 1.13 -7.40
C PRO A 111 -4.09 2.33 -6.65
N ASP A 112 -4.52 2.11 -5.40
CA ASP A 112 -4.58 3.25 -4.47
C ASP A 112 -3.16 3.58 -4.01
N MET A 113 -2.85 4.86 -3.92
CA MET A 113 -1.61 5.33 -3.30
C MET A 113 -1.89 5.70 -1.85
N VAL A 114 -1.11 5.14 -0.92
CA VAL A 114 -1.32 5.29 0.53
C VAL A 114 -0.09 5.92 1.15
N PHE A 115 -0.30 7.01 1.89
CA PHE A 115 0.77 7.81 2.48
C PHE A 115 0.78 7.57 3.98
N ILE A 116 1.83 6.93 4.49
CA ILE A 116 1.95 6.62 5.91
C ILE A 116 2.96 7.56 6.55
N SER A 117 2.55 8.28 7.59
CA SER A 117 3.43 9.16 8.37
C SER A 117 4.61 8.40 8.94
N LYS A 118 5.84 8.85 8.69
CA LYS A 118 7.03 8.28 9.35
C LYS A 118 7.10 8.58 10.85
N GLU A 119 6.45 9.66 11.28
CA GLU A 119 6.42 10.07 12.68
C GLU A 119 5.41 9.26 13.50
N THR A 120 4.29 8.85 12.91
CA THR A 120 3.18 8.24 13.68
C THR A 120 2.76 6.87 13.21
N GLY A 121 3.19 6.42 12.03
CA GLY A 121 2.70 5.19 11.41
C GLY A 121 1.24 5.25 10.95
N LYS A 122 0.59 6.42 11.02
CA LYS A 122 -0.80 6.59 10.59
C LYS A 122 -0.89 7.00 9.13
N GLU A 123 -1.96 6.57 8.47
CA GLU A 123 -2.33 7.05 7.13
C GLU A 123 -2.63 8.56 7.19
N ILE A 124 -1.94 9.33 6.35
CA ILE A 124 -2.10 10.78 6.19
C ILE A 124 -3.09 11.07 5.07
N GLU A 125 -2.94 10.36 3.96
CA GLU A 125 -3.71 10.55 2.73
C GLU A 125 -3.79 9.22 1.98
N ARG A 126 -4.88 9.04 1.25
CA ARG A 126 -5.06 7.97 0.28
C ARG A 126 -5.64 8.56 -0.99
N ILE A 127 -4.95 8.30 -2.10
CA ILE A 127 -5.42 8.64 -3.44
C ILE A 127 -6.01 7.36 -4.00
N SER A 128 -7.31 7.37 -4.28
CA SER A 128 -7.97 6.19 -4.83
C SER A 128 -7.57 5.96 -6.29
N GLN A 129 -7.71 4.72 -6.74
CA GLN A 129 -7.51 4.37 -8.16
C GLN A 129 -8.31 5.24 -9.15
N GLU A 130 -9.47 5.77 -8.72
CA GLU A 130 -10.35 6.61 -9.55
C GLU A 130 -9.83 8.04 -9.68
N GLN A 131 -9.04 8.50 -8.71
CA GLN A 131 -8.42 9.83 -8.69
C GLN A 131 -7.05 9.84 -9.36
N PHE A 132 -6.36 8.70 -9.36
CA PHE A 132 -4.99 8.60 -9.85
C PHE A 132 -4.90 8.82 -11.37
N VAL A 133 -3.99 9.71 -11.78
CA VAL A 133 -3.74 10.01 -13.19
C VAL A 133 -2.39 9.47 -13.63
N TRP A 134 -1.33 9.75 -12.88
CA TRP A 134 0.01 9.33 -13.25
C TRP A 134 0.97 9.35 -12.05
N GLY A 135 1.93 8.44 -12.07
CA GLY A 135 3.02 8.38 -11.11
C GLY A 135 4.02 7.32 -11.54
N ASP A 136 5.29 7.55 -11.23
CA ASP A 136 6.40 6.64 -11.49
C ASP A 136 7.29 6.64 -10.25
N ILE A 137 7.67 5.46 -9.74
CA ILE A 137 8.46 5.34 -8.51
C ILE A 137 9.87 5.97 -8.62
N ASP A 138 10.42 6.01 -9.83
CA ASP A 138 11.70 6.64 -10.14
C ASP A 138 11.56 8.17 -10.27
N LYS A 139 10.33 8.68 -10.22
CA LYS A 139 10.01 10.10 -10.28
C LYS A 139 9.43 10.54 -8.95
N ASP A 140 9.97 11.59 -8.36
CA ASP A 140 9.51 12.07 -7.06
C ASP A 140 8.28 13.00 -7.17
N TYR A 141 7.31 12.65 -8.02
CA TYR A 141 6.05 13.36 -8.15
C TYR A 141 4.92 12.47 -8.70
N LEU A 142 3.68 12.90 -8.46
CA LEU A 142 2.49 12.26 -9.04
C LEU A 142 1.41 13.27 -9.42
N LEU A 143 0.47 12.81 -10.25
CA LEU A 143 -0.71 13.53 -10.69
C LEU A 143 -1.96 12.78 -10.28
N TYR A 144 -2.91 13.50 -9.70
CA TYR A 144 -4.20 12.95 -9.26
C TYR A 144 -5.25 14.05 -9.12
N PHE A 145 -6.53 13.68 -9.19
CA PHE A 145 -7.62 14.59 -8.86
C PHE A 145 -7.87 14.66 -7.35
N SER A 146 -8.23 15.84 -6.85
CA SER A 146 -8.51 16.03 -5.41
C SER A 146 -9.68 15.20 -4.90
N ASP A 147 -10.65 14.91 -5.77
CA ASP A 147 -11.89 14.21 -5.49
C ASP A 147 -12.50 13.67 -6.80
N SER A 148 -13.61 12.95 -6.68
CA SER A 148 -14.34 12.35 -7.81
C SER A 148 -15.15 13.35 -8.65
N THR A 149 -15.10 14.66 -8.36
CA THR A 149 -15.68 15.69 -9.25
C THR A 149 -14.75 16.02 -10.42
N TYR A 150 -13.49 15.58 -10.33
CA TYR A 150 -12.45 15.78 -11.34
C TYR A 150 -12.25 17.25 -11.76
N THR A 151 -12.52 18.19 -10.85
CA THR A 151 -12.41 19.63 -11.11
C THR A 151 -11.02 20.19 -10.82
N SER A 152 -10.27 19.59 -9.90
CA SER A 152 -8.94 20.06 -9.52
C SER A 152 -7.90 18.95 -9.67
N LEU A 153 -7.05 19.05 -10.69
CA LEU A 153 -5.90 18.18 -10.90
C LEU A 153 -4.72 18.69 -10.06
N ILE A 154 -4.14 17.81 -9.25
CA ILE A 154 -3.08 18.09 -8.31
C ILE A 154 -1.78 17.44 -8.80
N LEU A 155 -0.73 18.25 -8.89
CA LEU A 155 0.65 17.82 -8.95
C LEU A 155 1.24 17.86 -7.54
N LEU A 156 1.56 16.69 -7.00
CA LEU A 156 2.29 16.56 -5.74
C LEU A 156 3.77 16.30 -6.06
N ASP A 157 4.66 17.15 -5.56
CA ASP A 157 6.10 16.91 -5.52
C ASP A 157 6.46 16.24 -4.19
N HIS A 158 6.96 15.01 -4.24
CA HIS A 158 7.23 14.19 -3.05
C HIS A 158 8.47 14.63 -2.27
N LEU A 159 9.37 15.42 -2.87
CA LEU A 159 10.57 15.91 -2.18
C LEU A 159 10.26 17.14 -1.33
N THR A 160 9.35 17.98 -1.81
CA THR A 160 9.01 19.28 -1.20
C THR A 160 7.65 19.30 -0.52
N ASP A 161 6.83 18.27 -0.72
CA ASP A 161 5.42 18.17 -0.33
C ASP A 161 4.54 19.30 -0.86
N LYS A 162 5.03 20.03 -1.87
CA LYS A 162 4.28 21.10 -2.52
C LYS A 162 3.24 20.50 -3.46
N LYS A 163 2.03 21.04 -3.35
CA LYS A 163 0.90 20.73 -4.24
C LYS A 163 0.65 21.92 -5.16
N ASN A 164 0.74 21.70 -6.46
CA ASN A 164 0.33 22.66 -7.50
C ASN A 164 -0.95 22.17 -8.17
N LYS A 165 -1.79 23.09 -8.64
CA LYS A 165 -3.14 22.76 -9.11
C LYS A 165 -3.40 23.26 -10.52
N LEU A 166 -4.19 22.50 -11.27
CA LEU A 166 -4.81 22.91 -12.51
C LEU A 166 -6.30 22.59 -12.44
N GLU A 167 -7.11 23.61 -12.71
CA GLU A 167 -8.57 23.49 -12.68
C GLU A 167 -9.11 23.06 -14.05
N PHE A 168 -10.10 22.18 -14.01
CA PHE A 168 -10.92 21.73 -15.13
C PHE A 168 -12.35 22.22 -14.94
N ALA A 169 -13.08 22.40 -16.05
CA ALA A 169 -14.49 22.75 -15.96
C ALA A 169 -15.29 21.55 -15.39
N PRO A 170 -16.40 21.79 -14.66
CA PRO A 170 -17.26 20.72 -14.18
C PRO A 170 -17.67 19.76 -15.31
N ASN A 171 -17.59 18.45 -15.05
CA ASN A 171 -17.88 17.35 -16.00
C ASN A 171 -16.98 17.28 -17.24
N GLN A 172 -15.97 18.14 -17.38
CA GLN A 172 -15.08 18.12 -18.55
C GLN A 172 -14.38 16.77 -18.70
N ILE A 173 -13.90 16.22 -17.57
CA ILE A 173 -13.22 14.94 -17.54
C ILE A 173 -14.17 13.78 -17.87
N ASP A 174 -15.36 13.75 -17.27
CA ASP A 174 -16.36 12.72 -17.55
C ASP A 174 -16.78 12.72 -19.03
N ASN A 175 -17.04 13.89 -19.59
CA ASN A 175 -17.34 14.04 -21.01
C ASN A 175 -16.19 13.56 -21.90
N SER A 176 -14.95 13.87 -21.50
CA SER A 176 -13.75 13.42 -22.21
C SER A 176 -13.60 11.90 -22.19
N VAL A 177 -13.90 11.25 -21.05
CA VAL A 177 -13.91 9.79 -20.94
C VAL A 177 -14.91 9.17 -21.92
N ILE A 178 -16.13 9.71 -21.96
CA ILE A 178 -17.22 9.22 -22.82
C ILE A 178 -16.88 9.41 -24.30
N GLU A 179 -16.47 10.62 -24.69
CA GLU A 179 -16.20 10.96 -26.10
C GLU A 179 -15.03 10.14 -26.66
N ASN A 180 -13.95 10.02 -25.89
CA ASN A 180 -12.76 9.28 -26.31
C ASN A 180 -12.88 7.76 -26.10
N GLN A 181 -13.99 7.28 -25.52
CA GLN A 181 -14.27 5.86 -25.27
C GLN A 181 -13.14 5.15 -24.51
N VAL A 182 -12.51 5.86 -23.56
CA VAL A 182 -11.41 5.29 -22.78
C VAL A 182 -11.94 4.47 -21.61
N LEU A 183 -11.20 3.42 -21.25
CA LEU A 183 -11.56 2.56 -20.12
C LEU A 183 -11.03 3.10 -18.78
N ARG A 184 -9.94 3.86 -18.81
CA ARG A 184 -9.31 4.43 -17.62
C ARG A 184 -9.13 5.92 -17.77
N LEU A 185 -9.31 6.64 -16.67
CA LEU A 185 -9.03 8.07 -16.57
C LEU A 185 -7.61 8.41 -17.05
N THR A 186 -6.64 7.55 -16.72
CA THR A 186 -5.23 7.70 -17.08
C THR A 186 -5.01 7.78 -18.59
N ASP A 187 -5.89 7.15 -19.38
CA ASP A 187 -5.75 7.07 -20.85
C ASP A 187 -6.12 8.41 -21.54
N LEU A 188 -6.67 9.38 -20.79
CA LEU A 188 -6.86 10.75 -21.30
C LEU A 188 -5.59 11.59 -21.27
N PHE A 189 -4.54 11.14 -20.57
CA PHE A 189 -3.34 11.93 -20.29
C PHE A 189 -2.11 11.27 -20.91
N GLU A 190 -1.39 12.02 -21.74
CA GLU A 190 -0.24 11.53 -22.50
C GLU A 190 0.95 12.48 -22.37
N ASN A 191 2.15 12.01 -22.73
CA ASN A 191 3.35 12.84 -22.85
C ASN A 191 3.65 13.70 -21.61
N ILE A 192 3.51 13.10 -20.41
CA ILE A 192 3.72 13.79 -19.14
C ILE A 192 5.22 14.00 -18.91
N GLU A 193 5.64 15.25 -18.91
CA GLU A 193 7.03 15.66 -18.74
C GLU A 193 7.14 16.76 -17.69
N LYS A 194 8.12 16.65 -16.79
CA LYS A 194 8.40 17.64 -15.74
C LYS A 194 9.82 18.17 -15.89
N ASN A 195 9.97 19.50 -15.85
CA ASN A 195 11.25 20.18 -15.65
C ASN A 195 11.25 20.93 -14.31
N GLU A 196 12.22 21.83 -14.06
CA GLU A 196 12.36 22.49 -12.75
C GLU A 196 11.12 23.29 -12.31
N ASN A 197 10.41 23.93 -13.25
CA ASN A 197 9.36 24.91 -12.94
C ASN A 197 8.01 24.61 -13.61
N LEU A 198 7.97 23.62 -14.50
CA LEU A 198 6.80 23.31 -15.31
C LEU A 198 6.61 21.80 -15.43
N LEU A 199 5.37 21.36 -15.29
CA LEU A 199 4.92 20.07 -15.79
C LEU A 199 4.03 20.29 -17.01
N THR A 200 4.29 19.59 -18.09
CA THR A 200 3.50 19.58 -19.33
C THR A 200 2.94 18.20 -19.59
N PHE A 201 1.77 18.15 -20.21
CA PHE A 201 1.13 16.92 -20.64
C PHE A 201 0.13 17.21 -21.76
N ASP A 202 -0.20 16.18 -22.52
CA ASP A 202 -1.27 16.22 -23.50
C ASP A 202 -2.54 15.63 -22.89
N PHE A 203 -3.67 16.28 -23.15
CA PHE A 203 -4.99 15.93 -22.63
C PHE A 203 -5.98 15.76 -23.78
N ARG A 204 -6.63 14.59 -23.85
CA ARG A 204 -7.74 14.34 -24.77
C ARG A 204 -9.02 14.97 -24.23
N SER A 205 -9.49 16.03 -24.87
CA SER A 205 -10.67 16.78 -24.44
C SER A 205 -11.99 16.14 -24.87
N ASP A 206 -13.09 16.75 -24.44
CA ASP A 206 -14.48 16.35 -24.66
C ASP A 206 -14.99 16.61 -26.10
N ASP A 207 -14.15 17.17 -26.96
CA ASP A 207 -14.33 17.22 -28.42
C ASP A 207 -13.41 16.24 -29.18
N GLY A 208 -12.70 15.37 -28.45
CA GLY A 208 -11.73 14.42 -28.98
C GLY A 208 -10.39 15.04 -29.40
N ALA A 209 -10.20 16.35 -29.25
CA ALA A 209 -8.94 17.00 -29.58
C ALA A 209 -7.86 16.68 -28.54
N LEU A 210 -6.60 16.59 -29.00
CA LEU A 210 -5.45 16.51 -28.10
C LEU A 210 -4.96 17.92 -27.81
N THR A 211 -5.02 18.33 -26.55
CA THR A 211 -4.63 19.68 -26.11
C THR A 211 -3.46 19.63 -25.15
N SER A 212 -2.43 20.43 -25.39
CA SER A 212 -1.32 20.55 -24.45
C SER A 212 -1.73 21.41 -23.24
N LYS A 213 -1.49 20.89 -22.04
CA LYS A 213 -1.75 21.51 -20.75
C LYS A 213 -0.46 21.64 -19.96
N ARG A 214 -0.46 22.55 -19.00
CA ARG A 214 0.70 22.80 -18.15
C ARG A 214 0.33 23.19 -16.73
N ILE A 215 1.15 22.78 -15.78
CA ILE A 215 1.08 23.15 -14.36
C ILE A 215 2.37 23.89 -14.02
N GLU A 216 2.25 25.18 -13.69
CA GLU A 216 3.38 25.97 -13.19
C GLU A 216 3.63 25.62 -11.73
N MET A 217 4.88 25.30 -11.40
CA MET A 217 5.31 24.95 -10.05
C MET A 217 5.82 26.19 -9.33
N LYS A 218 5.22 26.51 -8.17
CA LYS A 218 5.58 27.66 -7.33
C LYS A 218 6.30 27.24 -6.06
#